data_AF-A0AAN7VFE8-F1
#
_entry.id   AF-A0AAN7VFE8-F1
#
_cell.length_a   1.000
_cell.length_b   1.000
_cell.length_c   1.000
_cell.angle_alpha   90.00
_cell.angle_beta   90.00
_cell.angle_gamma   90.00
#
_symmetry.space_group_name_H-M   'P 1'
#
loop_
_entity.id
_entity.type
_entity.pdbx_description
1 polymer ?
#
loop_
_entity_poly.entity_id
_entity_poly.type
_entity_poly.pdbx_seq_one_letter_code
_entity_poly.pdbx_strand_id
1 'polypeptide(L)'
;MSRATEGQNLNERLCSFLFNYRNCCQRSTGRSPGEVLFGKPLRSIFDQLKPDIHRKMDKEKIIQMIDFDKHARDRSFTNEQPVWVNNPLSKGSTPGQVSKRTGPHSYIVNVNL
;
A
#
# COMPACT_ATOMS: atom_id res chain seq x y z
N MET A 1 -10.48 23.25 2.81
CA MET A 1 -11.65 22.61 3.45
C MET A 1 -12.87 22.89 2.59
N SER A 2 -13.30 21.94 1.75
CA SER A 2 -14.46 22.15 0.87
C SER A 2 -15.74 22.02 1.68
N ARG A 3 -16.44 23.15 1.80
CA ARG A 3 -17.81 23.26 2.32
C ARG A 3 -18.68 22.27 1.54
N ALA A 4 -19.42 21.40 2.24
CA ALA A 4 -20.42 20.56 1.58
C ALA A 4 -21.50 21.51 1.02
N THR A 5 -21.41 21.81 -0.27
CA THR A 5 -22.45 22.58 -0.96
C THR A 5 -23.63 21.64 -1.15
N GLU A 6 -24.70 21.87 -0.38
CA GLU A 6 -26.01 21.26 -0.60
C GLU A 6 -26.40 21.51 -2.07
N GLY A 7 -26.37 20.45 -2.89
CA GLY A 7 -26.70 20.53 -4.32
C GLY A 7 -25.76 19.79 -5.28
N GLN A 8 -24.58 19.30 -4.86
CA GLN A 8 -23.68 18.56 -5.76
C GLN A 8 -24.01 17.07 -5.86
N ASN A 9 -24.10 16.57 -7.10
CA ASN A 9 -24.27 15.15 -7.40
C ASN A 9 -23.10 14.33 -6.82
N LEU A 10 -23.39 13.10 -6.35
CA LEU A 10 -22.36 12.20 -5.79
C LEU A 10 -21.17 12.02 -6.75
N ASN A 11 -21.44 11.94 -8.06
CA ASN A 11 -20.43 11.80 -9.09
C ASN A 11 -19.49 13.01 -9.17
N GLU A 12 -20.00 14.24 -9.02
CA GLU A 12 -19.18 15.46 -9.05
C GLU A 12 -18.25 15.53 -7.84
N ARG A 13 -18.76 15.13 -6.67
CA ARG A 13 -17.97 15.02 -5.44
C ARG A 13 -16.90 13.94 -5.58
N LEU A 14 -17.25 12.80 -6.16
CA LEU A 14 -16.31 11.71 -6.43
C LEU A 14 -15.22 12.18 -7.40
N CYS A 15 -15.58 12.82 -8.52
CA CYS A 15 -14.62 13.37 -9.48
C CYS A 15 -13.67 14.37 -8.82
N SER A 16 -14.20 15.29 -8.01
CA SER A 16 -13.39 16.28 -7.28
C SER A 16 -12.45 15.64 -6.28
N PHE A 17 -12.94 14.67 -5.49
CA PHE A 17 -12.13 13.90 -4.55
C PHE A 17 -11.01 13.14 -5.28
N LEU A 18 -11.37 12.41 -6.32
CA LEU A 18 -10.48 11.58 -7.11
C LEU A 18 -9.41 12.40 -7.84
N PHE A 19 -9.77 13.58 -8.34
CA PHE A 19 -8.83 14.52 -8.92
C PHE A 19 -7.79 14.97 -7.90
N ASN A 20 -8.24 15.41 -6.72
CA ASN A 20 -7.35 15.83 -5.64
C ASN A 20 -6.47 14.67 -5.16
N TYR A 21 -7.03 13.50 -4.93
CA TYR A 21 -6.30 12.31 -4.49
C TYR A 21 -5.20 11.91 -5.49
N ARG A 22 -5.47 11.99 -6.79
CA ARG A 22 -4.49 11.64 -7.83
C ARG A 22 -3.41 12.70 -8.05
N ASN A 23 -3.65 13.96 -7.67
CA ASN A 23 -2.71 15.07 -7.85
C ASN A 23 -1.93 15.42 -6.57
N CYS A 24 -2.41 15.01 -5.39
CA CYS A 24 -1.67 15.20 -4.14
C CYS A 24 -0.45 14.28 -4.07
N CYS A 25 0.70 14.86 -3.74
CA CYS A 25 1.93 14.11 -3.48
C CYS A 25 1.72 13.17 -2.27
N GLN A 26 2.11 11.91 -2.40
CA GLN A 26 2.12 11.01 -1.25
C GLN A 26 3.39 11.21 -0.41
N ARG A 27 3.25 11.12 0.92
CA ARG A 27 4.38 11.34 1.86
C ARG A 27 5.55 10.38 1.62
N SER A 28 5.27 9.12 1.24
CA SER A 28 6.29 8.08 1.07
C SER A 28 7.05 8.16 -0.26
N THR A 29 6.47 8.76 -1.29
CA THR A 29 7.05 8.80 -2.65
C THR A 29 7.34 10.20 -3.17
N GLY A 30 6.68 11.22 -2.63
CA GLY A 30 6.77 12.63 -3.05
C GLY A 30 6.13 12.92 -4.39
N ARG A 31 5.78 11.86 -5.13
CA ARG A 31 5.11 11.90 -6.42
C ARG A 31 3.62 11.73 -6.22
N SER A 32 2.85 12.35 -7.09
CA SER A 32 1.41 12.14 -7.12
C SER A 32 1.09 10.80 -7.82
N PRO A 33 -0.01 10.11 -7.48
CA PRO A 33 -0.41 8.90 -8.21
C PRO A 33 -0.56 9.12 -9.72
N GLY A 34 -1.05 10.30 -10.14
CA GLY A 34 -1.14 10.67 -11.55
C GLY A 34 0.23 10.79 -12.22
N GLU A 35 1.22 11.34 -11.52
CA GLU A 35 2.61 11.42 -12.01
C GLU A 35 3.24 10.04 -12.15
N VAL A 36 3.00 9.13 -11.21
CA VAL A 36 3.48 7.74 -11.30
C VAL A 36 2.85 7.01 -12.49
N LEU A 37 1.57 7.27 -12.76
CA LEU A 37 0.84 6.61 -13.85
C LEU A 37 1.21 7.17 -15.24
N PHE A 38 1.31 8.50 -15.39
CA PHE A 38 1.51 9.17 -16.68
C PHE A 38 2.95 9.62 -16.93
N GLY A 39 3.85 9.44 -15.97
CA GLY A 39 5.25 9.84 -16.06
C GLY A 39 5.49 11.36 -16.02
N LYS A 40 4.45 12.17 -15.79
CA LYS A 40 4.53 13.62 -15.69
C LYS A 40 3.51 14.16 -14.69
N PRO A 41 3.82 15.24 -13.96
CA PRO A 41 2.85 15.87 -13.07
C PRO A 41 1.69 16.46 -13.90
N LEU A 42 0.46 16.22 -13.42
CA LEU A 42 -0.72 16.87 -13.98
C LEU A 42 -0.72 18.33 -13.54
N ARG A 43 -0.71 19.24 -14.51
CA ARG A 43 -0.58 20.67 -14.26
C ARG A 43 -1.76 21.18 -13.43
N SER A 44 -1.49 21.64 -12.22
CA SER A 44 -2.46 22.37 -11.38
C SER A 44 -1.98 23.78 -11.10
N ILE A 45 -2.87 24.65 -10.63
CA ILE A 45 -2.54 26.05 -10.27
C ILE A 45 -1.42 26.09 -9.21
N PHE A 46 -1.38 25.13 -8.30
CA PHE A 46 -0.39 25.07 -7.22
C PHE A 46 0.98 24.57 -7.66
N ASP A 47 1.11 23.92 -8.83
CA ASP A 47 2.41 23.45 -9.32
C ASP A 47 3.32 24.61 -9.75
N GLN A 48 2.76 25.79 -10.05
CA GLN A 48 3.56 26.99 -10.33
C GLN A 48 4.30 27.53 -9.10
N LEU A 49 3.91 27.11 -7.89
CA LEU A 49 4.44 27.61 -6.62
C LEU A 49 5.38 26.60 -5.93
N LYS A 50 5.59 25.41 -6.49
CA LYS A 50 6.36 24.36 -5.80
C LYS A 50 7.86 24.57 -5.96
N PRO A 51 8.63 24.59 -4.86
CA PRO A 51 10.08 24.43 -4.91
C PRO A 51 10.42 22.99 -5.34
N ASP A 52 11.61 22.79 -5.91
CA ASP A 52 12.06 21.47 -6.38
C ASP A 52 12.42 20.54 -5.18
N ILE A 53 11.69 19.43 -5.03
CA ILE A 53 11.71 18.55 -3.84
C ILE A 53 12.39 17.20 -4.11
N HIS A 54 12.86 16.96 -5.35
CA HIS A 54 13.27 15.62 -5.80
C HIS A 54 14.45 15.00 -5.02
N ARG A 55 15.19 15.78 -4.21
CA ARG A 55 16.40 15.31 -3.52
C ARG A 55 16.17 14.64 -2.16
N LYS A 56 14.97 14.71 -1.58
CA LYS A 56 14.71 14.23 -0.19
C LYS A 56 14.15 12.81 -0.09
N MET A 57 13.52 12.31 -1.16
CA MET A 57 12.64 11.14 -1.10
C MET A 57 13.37 9.80 -1.06
N ASP A 58 14.50 9.67 -1.78
CA ASP A 58 15.24 8.41 -1.84
C ASP A 58 15.87 8.05 -0.49
N LYS A 59 16.35 9.07 0.25
CA LYS A 59 16.89 8.90 1.60
C LYS A 59 15.81 8.46 2.58
N GLU A 60 14.62 9.05 2.52
CA GLU A 60 13.51 8.71 3.42
C GLU A 60 13.01 7.28 3.20
N LYS A 61 12.96 6.79 1.95
CA LYS A 61 12.62 5.39 1.64
C LYS A 61 13.63 4.40 2.19
N ILE A 62 14.93 4.71 2.05
CA ILE A 62 16.01 3.86 2.56
C ILE A 62 15.93 3.78 4.10
N ILE A 63 15.71 4.91 4.77
CA ILE A 63 15.55 4.95 6.23
C ILE A 63 14.33 4.13 6.67
N GLN A 64 13.19 4.26 5.98
CA GLN A 64 11.98 3.50 6.29
C GLN A 64 12.20 1.98 6.17
N MET A 65 12.91 1.53 5.12
CA MET A 65 13.27 0.12 4.94
C MET A 65 14.15 -0.37 6.09
N ILE A 66 15.23 0.37 6.40
CA ILE A 66 16.16 0.02 7.47
C ILE A 66 15.45 -0.04 8.84
N ASP A 67 14.58 0.93 9.13
CA ASP A 67 13.86 0.98 10.40
C ASP A 67 12.82 -0.13 10.55
N PHE A 68 12.18 -0.54 9.44
CA PHE A 68 11.31 -1.71 9.41
C PHE A 68 12.09 -3.00 9.66
N ASP A 69 13.24 -3.17 8.98
CA ASP A 69 14.07 -4.37 9.08
C ASP A 69 14.70 -4.56 10.47
N LYS A 70 14.91 -3.48 11.25
CA LYS A 70 15.44 -3.55 12.63
C LYS A 70 14.61 -4.42 13.57
N HIS A 71 13.29 -4.47 13.38
CA HIS A 71 12.36 -5.21 14.25
C HIS A 71 11.65 -6.35 13.52
N ALA A 72 11.90 -6.51 12.22
CA ALA A 72 11.34 -7.59 11.42
C ALA A 72 12.00 -8.91 11.83
N ARG A 73 11.23 -9.78 12.50
CA ARG A 73 11.61 -11.17 12.66
C ARG A 73 11.30 -11.91 11.38
N ASP A 74 12.30 -12.58 10.80
CA ASP A 74 12.07 -13.43 9.65
C ASP A 74 11.17 -14.60 10.07
N ARG A 75 10.00 -14.69 9.43
CA ARG A 75 9.02 -15.76 9.66
C ARG A 75 9.04 -16.67 8.44
N SER A 76 10.01 -17.57 8.42
CA SER A 76 10.10 -18.64 7.43
C SER A 76 9.57 -19.95 8.01
N PHE A 77 8.79 -20.68 7.21
CA PHE A 77 8.34 -22.03 7.54
C PHE A 77 9.03 -23.05 6.63
N THR A 78 9.38 -24.20 7.20
CA THR A 78 9.95 -25.32 6.44
C THR A 78 8.84 -26.22 5.92
N ASN A 79 9.12 -26.99 4.86
CA ASN A 79 8.20 -28.04 4.42
C ASN A 79 7.92 -29.00 5.58
N GLU A 80 6.71 -29.53 5.61
CA GLU A 80 6.17 -30.44 6.63
C GLU A 80 5.96 -29.84 8.02
N GLN A 81 6.19 -28.53 8.21
CA GLN A 81 5.94 -27.86 9.49
C GLN A 81 4.44 -27.72 9.79
N PRO A 82 3.97 -28.04 11.00
CA PRO A 82 2.60 -27.78 11.42
C PRO A 82 2.38 -26.27 11.61
N VAL A 83 1.29 -25.77 11.04
CA VAL A 83 0.91 -24.35 11.04
C VAL A 83 -0.59 -24.20 11.32
N TRP A 84 -0.97 -23.02 11.80
CA TRP A 84 -2.37 -22.66 11.98
C TRP A 84 -2.85 -21.82 10.80
N VAL A 85 -3.89 -22.29 10.11
CA VAL A 85 -4.51 -21.60 8.98
C VAL A 85 -5.72 -20.84 9.49
N ASN A 86 -5.70 -19.51 9.31
CA ASN A 86 -6.84 -18.67 9.61
C ASN A 86 -7.64 -18.43 8.33
N ASN A 87 -8.86 -18.97 8.27
CA ASN A 87 -9.80 -18.67 7.19
C ASN A 87 -10.84 -17.66 7.71
N PRO A 88 -10.90 -16.45 7.14
CA PRO A 88 -11.81 -15.39 7.61
C PRO A 88 -13.30 -15.73 7.48
N LEU A 89 -13.65 -16.73 6.67
CA LEU A 89 -15.03 -17.23 6.52
C LEU A 89 -15.41 -18.26 7.58
N SER A 90 -14.42 -18.94 8.18
CA SER A 90 -14.65 -19.94 9.23
C SER A 90 -14.40 -19.35 10.63
N LYS A 91 -15.08 -19.86 11.65
CA LYS A 91 -14.76 -19.50 13.02
C LYS A 91 -13.51 -20.24 13.49
N GLY A 92 -12.41 -19.51 13.66
CA GLY A 92 -11.20 -19.99 14.32
C GLY A 92 -10.07 -20.35 13.36
N SER A 93 -8.98 -20.84 13.95
CA SER A 93 -7.81 -21.32 13.19
C SER A 93 -7.86 -22.84 13.09
N THR A 94 -7.64 -23.37 11.89
CA THR A 94 -7.55 -24.83 11.66
C THR A 94 -6.08 -25.26 11.59
N PRO A 95 -5.75 -26.45 12.12
CA PRO A 95 -4.40 -26.98 11.97
C PRO A 95 -4.17 -27.43 10.52
N GLY A 96 -2.99 -27.17 9.99
CA GLY A 96 -2.56 -27.62 8.67
C GLY A 96 -1.06 -27.88 8.62
N GLN A 97 -0.59 -28.48 7.54
CA GLN A 97 0.83 -28.80 7.35
C GLN A 97 1.35 -28.15 6.06
N VAL A 98 2.49 -27.48 6.13
CA VAL A 98 3.11 -26.83 4.96
C VAL A 98 3.56 -27.91 3.97
N SER A 99 3.01 -27.90 2.76
CA SER A 99 3.40 -28.80 1.68
C SER A 99 4.60 -28.26 0.91
N LYS A 100 4.51 -27.01 0.43
CA LYS A 100 5.60 -26.35 -0.31
C LYS A 100 5.58 -24.84 -0.15
N ARG A 101 6.76 -24.23 -0.21
CA ARG A 101 6.95 -22.77 -0.32
C ARG A 101 6.87 -22.33 -1.79
N THR A 102 5.97 -21.39 -2.09
CA THR A 102 5.79 -20.82 -3.44
C THR A 102 6.47 -19.45 -3.57
N GLY A 103 6.70 -18.75 -2.45
CA GLY A 103 7.39 -17.46 -2.42
C GLY A 103 7.92 -17.13 -1.03
N PRO A 104 8.55 -15.95 -0.82
CA PRO A 104 9.18 -15.59 0.45
C PRO A 104 8.25 -15.74 1.66
N HIS A 105 6.97 -15.37 1.50
CA HIS A 105 5.94 -15.46 2.55
C HIS A 105 4.68 -16.20 2.07
N SER A 106 4.79 -17.02 1.02
CA SER A 106 3.66 -17.71 0.42
C SER A 106 3.89 -19.22 0.44
N TYR A 107 2.96 -19.94 1.05
CA TYR A 107 3.05 -21.38 1.29
C TYR A 107 1.75 -22.05 0.88
N ILE A 108 1.86 -23.27 0.36
CA ILE A 108 0.72 -24.16 0.16
C ILE A 108 0.64 -25.07 1.37
N VAL A 109 -0.55 -25.15 1.96
CA VAL A 109 -0.81 -25.86 3.22
C VAL A 109 -1.88 -26.91 2.97
N ASN A 110 -1.63 -28.14 3.39
CA ASN A 110 -2.60 -29.20 3.42
C ASN A 110 -3.36 -29.11 4.74
N VAL A 111 -4.67 -28.90 4.65
CA VAL A 111 -5.57 -28.92 5.80
C VAL A 111 -6.36 -30.22 5.69
N ASN A 112 -6.14 -31.15 6.62
CA ASN A 112 -7.02 -32.30 6.75
C ASN A 112 -8.34 -31.77 7.33
N LEU A 113 -9.37 -31.67 6.49
CA LEU A 113 -10.73 -31.35 6.89
C LEU A 113 -11.37 -32.55 7.61
#